data_AF-A0A2L0UAY2-F1
#
_entry.id   AF-A0A2L0UAY2-F1
#
_cell.length_a   1.000
_cell.length_b   1.000
_cell.length_c   1.000
_cell.angle_alpha   90.00
_cell.angle_beta   90.00
_cell.angle_gamma   90.00
#
_symmetry.space_group_name_H-M   'P 1'
#
loop_
_entity.id
_entity.type
_entity.pdbx_description
1 polymer ?
#
loop_
_entity_poly.entity_id
_entity_poly.type
_entity_poly.pdbx_seq_one_letter_code
_entity_poly.pdbx_strand_id
1 'polypeptide(L)'
;MPTTSWELRLRALATFLALEGREPAVRAAVPGEHRLALWLDEQRRSAHAGRLSADRTEQLRAAGLLASPTQGAPTKGGVAWLKIASIAEFLEEEGRLPSLAAPRSAGEKRLAAWLHAQSTGGTRDADVAVALRAILDAAGADRAPSLAHVG
;
A
#
# COMPACT_ATOMS: atom_id res chain seq x y z
N MET A 1 -32.60 17.14 -19.84
CA MET A 1 -31.13 17.12 -19.89
C MET A 1 -30.68 15.71 -20.22
N PRO A 2 -29.81 15.48 -21.22
CA PRO A 2 -29.27 14.14 -21.45
C PRO A 2 -28.38 13.77 -20.25
N THR A 3 -28.80 12.77 -19.48
CA THR A 3 -28.01 12.26 -18.35
C THR A 3 -26.75 11.60 -18.91
N THR A 4 -25.58 12.11 -18.54
CA THR A 4 -24.32 11.55 -19.06
C THR A 4 -24.08 10.14 -18.50
N SER A 5 -23.29 9.33 -19.21
CA SER A 5 -22.89 7.99 -18.72
C SER A 5 -22.15 8.03 -17.38
N TRP A 6 -21.53 9.18 -17.06
CA TRP A 6 -20.92 9.47 -15.77
C TRP A 6 -21.97 9.63 -14.67
N GLU A 7 -22.92 10.56 -14.84
CA GLU A 7 -23.97 10.84 -13.85
C GLU A 7 -24.80 9.59 -13.54
N LEU A 8 -25.14 8.81 -14.56
CA LEU A 8 -25.89 7.57 -14.38
C LEU A 8 -25.14 6.56 -13.50
N ARG A 9 -23.83 6.42 -13.70
CA ARG A 9 -23.02 5.46 -12.94
C ARG A 9 -22.73 5.95 -11.53
N LEU A 10 -22.45 7.23 -11.36
CA LEU A 10 -22.28 7.84 -10.05
C LEU A 10 -23.57 7.70 -9.23
N ARG A 11 -24.73 7.99 -9.83
CA ARG A 11 -26.03 7.81 -9.18
C ARG A 11 -26.29 6.35 -8.85
N ALA A 12 -26.02 5.42 -9.76
CA ALA A 12 -26.19 3.99 -9.51
C ALA A 12 -25.32 3.51 -8.34
N LEU A 13 -24.07 3.98 -8.24
CA LEU A 13 -23.17 3.69 -7.12
C LEU A 13 -23.68 4.28 -5.80
N ALA A 14 -24.09 5.54 -5.79
CA ALA A 14 -24.63 6.19 -4.60
C ALA A 14 -25.90 5.47 -4.10
N THR A 15 -26.80 5.10 -5.01
CA THR A 15 -27.98 4.30 -4.68
C THR A 15 -27.59 2.92 -4.14
N PHE A 16 -26.64 2.24 -4.77
CA PHE A 16 -26.16 0.93 -4.31
C PHE A 16 -25.59 1.03 -2.89
N LEU A 17 -24.74 2.01 -2.61
CA LEU A 17 -24.19 2.24 -1.27
C LEU A 17 -25.30 2.49 -0.23
N ALA A 18 -26.30 3.29 -0.57
CA ALA A 18 -27.40 3.60 0.33
C ALA A 18 -28.29 2.38 0.64
N LEU A 19 -28.48 1.48 -0.34
CA LEU A 19 -29.31 0.28 -0.18
C LEU A 19 -28.56 -0.88 0.51
N GLU A 20 -27.31 -1.10 0.12
CA GLU A 20 -26.54 -2.27 0.54
C GLU A 20 -25.62 -1.99 1.74
N GLY A 21 -25.36 -0.71 2.05
CA GLY A 21 -24.45 -0.29 3.12
C GLY A 21 -22.98 -0.67 2.88
N ARG A 22 -22.64 -1.10 1.65
CA ARG A 22 -21.30 -1.57 1.25
C ARG A 22 -21.00 -1.19 -0.19
N GLU A 23 -19.72 -1.12 -0.53
CA GLU A 23 -19.28 -0.95 -1.91
C GLU A 23 -19.61 -2.17 -2.78
N PRO A 24 -19.84 -1.98 -4.10
CA PRO A 24 -20.04 -3.08 -5.02
C PRO A 24 -18.74 -3.88 -5.18
N ALA A 25 -18.87 -5.20 -5.28
CA ALA A 25 -17.75 -6.12 -5.44
C ALA A 25 -17.66 -6.67 -6.87
N VAL A 26 -16.43 -6.81 -7.37
CA VAL A 26 -16.16 -7.37 -8.71
C VAL A 26 -16.64 -8.81 -8.84
N ARG A 27 -16.60 -9.59 -7.74
CA ARG A 27 -17.00 -11.00 -7.68
C ARG A 27 -18.41 -11.22 -7.15
N ALA A 28 -19.26 -10.19 -7.12
CA ALA A 28 -20.62 -10.33 -6.65
C ALA A 28 -21.49 -11.14 -7.61
N ALA A 29 -22.41 -11.93 -7.05
CA ALA A 29 -23.41 -12.68 -7.82
C ALA A 29 -24.52 -11.77 -8.37
N VAL A 30 -24.67 -10.54 -7.85
CA VAL A 30 -25.72 -9.61 -8.25
C VAL A 30 -25.47 -9.11 -9.69
N PRO A 31 -26.43 -9.28 -10.60
CA PRO A 31 -26.29 -8.80 -11.98
C PRO A 31 -26.02 -7.30 -12.03
N GLY A 32 -24.94 -6.91 -12.71
CA GLY A 32 -24.55 -5.51 -12.91
C GLY A 32 -23.69 -4.91 -11.79
N GLU A 33 -23.62 -5.51 -10.60
CA GLU A 33 -22.78 -5.02 -9.49
C GLU A 33 -21.29 -4.98 -9.91
N HIS A 34 -20.83 -6.03 -10.58
CA HIS A 34 -19.45 -6.11 -11.10
C HIS A 34 -19.10 -4.91 -12.00
N ARG A 35 -20.04 -4.37 -12.77
CA ARG A 35 -19.80 -3.22 -13.66
C ARG A 35 -19.63 -1.93 -12.87
N LEU A 36 -20.38 -1.77 -11.78
CA LEU A 36 -20.22 -0.63 -10.87
C LEU A 36 -18.87 -0.70 -10.14
N ALA A 37 -18.49 -1.89 -9.67
CA ALA A 37 -17.19 -2.13 -9.03
C ALA A 37 -16.02 -1.80 -9.96
N LEU A 38 -16.04 -2.31 -11.20
CA LEU A 38 -15.00 -2.05 -12.19
C LEU A 38 -14.93 -0.57 -12.59
N TRP A 39 -16.08 0.09 -12.72
CA TRP A 39 -16.11 1.51 -13.05
C TRP A 39 -15.55 2.37 -11.91
N LEU A 40 -15.91 2.06 -10.66
CA LEU A 40 -15.37 2.75 -9.47
C LEU A 40 -13.86 2.59 -9.38
N ASP A 41 -13.34 1.37 -9.60
CA ASP A 41 -11.90 1.11 -9.61
C ASP A 41 -11.17 1.92 -10.69
N GLU A 42 -11.71 1.98 -11.91
CA GLU A 42 -11.14 2.80 -12.98
C GLU A 42 -11.13 4.29 -12.62
N GLN A 43 -12.18 4.78 -11.95
CA GLN A 43 -12.22 6.19 -11.52
C GLN A 43 -11.19 6.47 -10.43
N ARG A 44 -11.05 5.55 -9.46
CA ARG A 44 -10.00 5.63 -8.43
C ARG A 44 -8.63 5.64 -9.08
N ARG A 45 -8.31 4.69 -9.99
CA ARG A 45 -7.03 4.66 -10.70
C ARG A 45 -6.77 5.95 -11.49
N SER A 46 -7.79 6.47 -12.17
CA SER A 46 -7.69 7.74 -12.90
C SER A 46 -7.47 8.95 -12.00
N ALA A 47 -8.13 9.01 -10.83
CA ALA A 47 -7.92 10.06 -9.84
C ALA A 47 -6.49 10.01 -9.26
N HIS A 48 -6.01 8.82 -8.88
CA HIS A 48 -4.64 8.65 -8.36
C HIS A 48 -3.57 8.97 -9.41
N ALA A 49 -3.86 8.76 -10.68
CA ALA A 49 -2.98 9.12 -11.80
C ALA A 49 -3.09 10.60 -12.21
N GLY A 50 -3.94 11.40 -11.56
CA GLY A 50 -4.17 12.82 -11.92
C GLY A 50 -4.87 13.00 -13.28
N ARG A 51 -5.54 11.97 -13.80
CA ARG A 51 -6.22 11.97 -15.11
C ARG A 51 -7.73 12.23 -15.01
N LEU A 52 -8.29 12.19 -13.80
CA LEU A 52 -9.69 12.53 -13.57
C LEU A 52 -9.83 14.04 -13.37
N SER A 53 -10.86 14.65 -13.97
CA SER A 53 -11.10 16.09 -13.80
C SER A 53 -11.39 16.44 -12.33
N ALA A 54 -11.09 17.68 -11.94
CA ALA A 54 -11.33 18.16 -10.58
C ALA A 54 -12.80 18.02 -10.15
N ASP A 55 -13.73 18.40 -11.03
CA ASP A 55 -15.17 18.30 -10.81
C ASP A 55 -15.62 16.84 -10.54
N ARG A 56 -15.17 15.88 -11.35
CA ARG A 56 -15.48 14.45 -11.17
C ARG A 56 -14.85 13.87 -9.91
N THR A 57 -13.66 14.32 -9.58
CA THR A 57 -12.96 13.93 -8.35
C THR A 57 -13.76 14.39 -7.13
N GLU A 58 -14.26 15.63 -7.16
CA GLU A 58 -15.06 16.18 -6.08
C GLU A 58 -16.41 15.47 -5.94
N GLN A 59 -17.07 15.15 -7.06
CA GLN A 59 -18.31 14.37 -7.04
C GLN A 59 -18.13 12.99 -6.41
N LEU A 60 -17.00 12.30 -6.67
CA LEU A 60 -16.72 11.02 -6.01
C LEU A 60 -16.42 11.18 -4.51
N ARG A 61 -15.73 12.26 -4.11
CA ARG A 61 -15.47 12.55 -2.69
C ARG A 61 -16.74 12.87 -1.93
N ALA A 62 -17.59 13.72 -2.49
CA ALA A 62 -18.89 14.08 -1.93
C ALA A 62 -19.79 12.85 -1.75
N ALA A 63 -19.66 11.86 -2.63
CA ALA A 63 -20.34 10.57 -2.52
C ALA A 63 -19.65 9.56 -1.57
N GLY A 64 -18.53 9.92 -0.93
CA GLY A 64 -17.75 9.03 -0.07
C GLY A 64 -17.02 7.89 -0.82
N LEU A 65 -16.99 7.95 -2.15
CA LEU A 65 -16.42 6.92 -3.04
C LEU A 65 -14.93 7.11 -3.30
N LEU A 66 -14.40 8.29 -2.99
CA LEU A 66 -12.98 8.61 -3.03
C LEU A 66 -12.60 9.24 -1.70
N ALA A 67 -11.48 8.79 -1.12
CA ALA A 67 -10.96 9.43 0.07
C ALA A 67 -10.70 10.92 -0.20
N SER A 68 -11.13 11.77 0.72
CA SER A 68 -10.60 13.12 0.79
C SER A 68 -9.09 13.02 0.96
N PRO A 69 -8.29 13.93 0.37
CA PRO A 69 -6.89 14.07 0.71
C PRO A 69 -6.79 14.65 2.14
N THR A 70 -7.29 13.92 3.14
CA THR A 70 -6.98 14.18 4.53
C THR A 70 -5.61 13.57 4.77
N GLN A 71 -4.64 14.45 5.02
CA GLN A 71 -3.31 14.18 5.57
C GLN A 71 -2.69 12.83 5.14
N GLY A 72 -2.01 12.84 3.99
CA GLY A 72 -0.96 11.87 3.67
C GLY A 72 -1.44 10.46 3.31
N ALA A 73 -1.99 10.29 2.10
CA ALA A 73 -1.79 9.02 1.41
C ALA A 73 -0.26 8.78 1.37
N PRO A 74 0.25 7.62 1.81
CA PRO A 74 1.69 7.43 1.89
C PRO A 74 2.26 7.60 0.49
N THR A 75 3.09 8.63 0.33
CA THR A 75 3.88 8.78 -0.89
C THR A 75 4.72 7.53 -1.06
N LYS A 76 5.30 7.31 -2.25
CA LYS A 76 6.25 6.20 -2.43
C LYS A 76 7.34 6.20 -1.34
N GLY A 77 7.74 7.39 -0.85
CA GLY A 77 8.61 7.55 0.32
C GLY A 77 7.96 7.07 1.62
N GLY A 78 6.71 7.46 1.91
CA GLY A 78 5.97 6.98 3.09
C GLY A 78 5.81 5.45 3.14
N VAL A 79 5.57 4.80 2.00
CA VAL A 79 5.52 3.32 1.94
C VAL A 79 6.88 2.70 2.23
N ALA A 80 7.98 3.32 1.77
CA ALA A 80 9.32 2.84 2.07
C ALA A 80 9.65 2.94 3.56
N TRP A 81 9.29 4.05 4.22
CA TRP A 81 9.46 4.21 5.66
C TRP A 81 8.66 3.21 6.50
N LEU A 82 7.43 2.89 6.08
CA LEU A 82 6.66 1.81 6.71
C LEU A 82 7.37 0.46 6.57
N LYS A 83 8.04 0.19 5.44
CA LYS A 83 8.84 -1.03 5.27
C LYS A 83 10.07 -1.06 6.15
N ILE A 84 10.77 0.07 6.32
CA ILE A 84 11.88 0.20 7.27
C ILE A 84 11.41 -0.14 8.69
N ALA A 85 10.33 0.49 9.15
CA ALA A 85 9.77 0.23 10.47
C ALA A 85 9.41 -1.26 10.66
N SER A 86 8.71 -1.87 9.71
CA SER A 86 8.37 -3.30 9.80
C SER A 86 9.57 -4.24 9.79
N ILE A 87 10.69 -3.86 9.17
CA ILE A 87 11.92 -4.68 9.21
C ILE A 87 12.61 -4.52 10.58
N ALA A 88 12.63 -3.33 11.16
CA ALA A 88 13.16 -3.10 12.50
C ALA A 88 12.36 -3.88 13.55
N GLU A 89 11.03 -3.77 13.55
CA GLU A 89 10.15 -4.55 14.43
C GLU A 89 10.37 -6.06 14.28
N PHE A 90 10.43 -6.56 13.03
CA PHE A 90 10.70 -7.98 12.78
C PHE A 90 12.06 -8.42 13.33
N LEU A 91 13.10 -7.58 13.19
CA LEU A 91 14.42 -7.87 13.73
C LEU A 91 14.40 -7.94 15.26
N GLU A 92 13.69 -7.03 15.92
CA GLU A 92 13.51 -7.02 17.38
C GLU A 92 12.73 -8.25 17.86
N GLU A 93 11.65 -8.63 17.17
CA GLU A 93 10.80 -9.76 17.55
C GLU A 93 11.45 -11.12 17.26
N GLU A 94 12.08 -11.28 16.10
CA GLU A 94 12.56 -12.58 15.62
C GLU A 94 14.08 -12.75 15.80
N GLY A 95 14.81 -11.70 16.19
CA GLY A 95 16.27 -11.70 16.34
C GLY A 95 17.03 -11.95 15.03
N ARG A 96 16.37 -11.74 13.89
CA ARG A 96 16.94 -12.01 12.55
C ARG A 96 16.29 -11.13 11.49
N LEU A 97 16.99 -10.96 10.37
CA LEU A 97 16.40 -10.31 9.21
C LEU A 97 15.36 -11.22 8.52
N PRO A 98 14.33 -10.62 7.88
CA PRO A 98 13.41 -11.34 7.00
C PRO A 98 14.15 -12.10 5.90
N SER A 99 13.80 -13.38 5.68
CA SER A 99 14.48 -14.25 4.73
C SER A 99 13.59 -14.65 3.56
N LEU A 100 14.12 -14.54 2.34
CA LEU A 100 13.48 -15.12 1.14
C LEU A 100 13.66 -16.64 1.06
N ALA A 101 14.68 -17.18 1.73
CA ALA A 101 15.00 -18.62 1.66
C ALA A 101 14.07 -19.47 2.53
N ALA A 102 13.60 -18.93 3.66
CA ALA A 102 12.75 -19.65 4.60
C ALA A 102 11.73 -18.71 5.29
N PRO A 103 10.79 -18.11 4.55
CA PRO A 103 9.80 -17.22 5.13
C PRO A 103 8.79 -17.99 5.98
N ARG A 104 8.57 -17.55 7.23
CA ARG A 104 7.57 -18.13 8.15
C ARG A 104 6.17 -17.57 7.92
N SER A 105 6.05 -16.44 7.22
CA SER A 105 4.76 -15.84 6.87
C SER A 105 4.79 -15.14 5.51
N ALA A 106 3.61 -14.90 4.96
CA ALA A 106 3.46 -14.05 3.78
C ALA A 106 3.90 -12.60 4.05
N GLY A 107 3.86 -12.15 5.30
CA GLY A 107 4.40 -10.85 5.73
C GLY A 107 5.92 -10.81 5.57
N GLU A 108 6.61 -11.79 6.15
CA GLU A 108 8.07 -11.92 6.07
C GLU A 108 8.56 -11.98 4.62
N LYS A 109 7.91 -12.81 3.79
CA LYS A 109 8.27 -12.95 2.37
C LYS A 109 8.23 -11.62 1.62
N ARG A 110 7.25 -10.75 1.93
CA ARG A 110 7.13 -9.42 1.31
C ARG A 110 8.22 -8.46 1.79
N LEU A 111 8.57 -8.51 3.08
CA LEU A 111 9.67 -7.69 3.62
C LEU A 111 11.01 -8.10 3.01
N ALA A 112 11.28 -9.41 2.94
CA ALA A 112 12.52 -9.94 2.36
C ALA A 112 12.63 -9.64 0.85
N ALA A 113 11.52 -9.71 0.10
CA ALA A 113 11.50 -9.32 -1.31
C ALA A 113 11.79 -7.83 -1.52
N TRP A 114 11.24 -6.98 -0.65
CA TRP A 114 11.51 -5.54 -0.68
C TRP A 114 12.97 -5.23 -0.33
N LEU A 115 13.53 -5.89 0.69
CA LEU A 115 14.95 -5.76 1.06
C LEU A 115 15.86 -6.11 -0.12
N HIS A 116 15.62 -7.25 -0.77
CA HIS A 116 16.38 -7.68 -1.95
C HIS A 116 16.27 -6.68 -3.10
N ALA A 117 15.08 -6.14 -3.36
CA ALA A 117 14.87 -5.13 -4.40
C ALA A 117 15.63 -3.82 -4.12
N GLN A 118 15.81 -3.45 -2.85
CA GLN A 118 16.60 -2.27 -2.48
C GLN A 118 18.11 -2.49 -2.66
N SER A 119 18.60 -3.71 -2.46
CA SER A 119 20.00 -4.07 -2.70
C SER A 119 20.36 -4.15 -4.18
N THR A 120 19.41 -4.53 -5.05
CA THR A 120 19.67 -4.70 -6.49
C THR A 120 19.27 -3.49 -7.34
N GLY A 121 18.27 -2.72 -6.90
CA GLY A 121 17.68 -1.62 -7.68
C GLY A 121 18.22 -0.23 -7.35
N GLY A 122 19.00 -0.08 -6.28
CA GLY A 122 19.45 1.20 -5.75
C GLY A 122 18.27 2.04 -5.25
N THR A 123 18.16 2.25 -3.94
CA THR A 123 17.12 3.14 -3.43
C THR A 123 17.29 4.53 -4.05
N ARG A 124 16.20 5.15 -4.53
CA ARG A 124 16.22 6.52 -5.07
C ARG A 124 16.19 7.60 -3.98
N ASP A 125 15.88 7.19 -2.76
CA ASP A 125 15.69 8.03 -1.57
C ASP A 125 16.85 7.81 -0.58
N ALA A 126 17.81 8.72 -0.56
CA ALA A 126 19.05 8.57 0.23
C ALA A 126 18.78 8.28 1.72
N ASP A 127 17.75 8.90 2.30
CA ASP A 127 17.40 8.72 3.71
C ASP A 127 16.93 7.30 4.00
N VAL A 128 16.17 6.70 3.06
CA VAL A 128 15.76 5.28 3.16
C VAL A 128 16.98 4.36 3.11
N ALA A 129 18.00 4.66 2.30
CA ALA A 129 19.21 3.83 2.24
C ALA A 129 20.02 3.92 3.54
N VAL A 130 20.14 5.13 4.11
CA VAL A 130 20.83 5.33 5.38
C VAL A 130 20.12 4.56 6.50
N ALA A 131 18.80 4.70 6.61
CA ALA A 131 18.02 3.99 7.62
C ALA A 131 18.11 2.46 7.45
N LEU A 132 18.02 1.97 6.21
CA LEU A 132 18.15 0.54 5.93
C LEU A 132 19.54 0.00 6.29
N ARG A 133 20.59 0.77 5.96
CA ARG A 133 21.97 0.41 6.30
C ARG A 133 22.15 0.27 7.80
N ALA A 134 21.62 1.21 8.59
CA ALA A 134 21.70 1.14 10.05
C ALA A 134 21.07 -0.15 10.62
N ILE A 135 19.93 -0.58 10.07
CA ILE A 135 19.28 -1.85 10.47
C ILE A 135 20.14 -3.06 10.10
N LEU A 136 20.71 -3.08 8.89
CA LEU A 136 21.58 -4.17 8.44
C LEU A 136 22.86 -4.26 9.27
N ASP A 137 23.45 -3.12 9.62
CA ASP A 137 24.64 -3.06 10.47
C ASP A 137 24.32 -3.53 11.90
N ALA A 138 23.17 -3.14 12.47
CA ALA A 138 22.71 -3.63 13.77
C ALA A 138 22.52 -5.16 13.77
N ALA A 139 21.88 -5.71 12.74
CA ALA A 139 21.72 -7.16 12.59
C ALA A 139 23.05 -7.90 12.36
N GLY A 140 24.04 -7.24 11.76
CA GLY A 140 25.38 -7.77 11.56
C GLY A 140 26.25 -7.72 12.82
N ALA A 141 26.11 -6.67 13.62
CA ALA A 141 26.82 -6.49 14.89
C ALA A 141 26.39 -7.55 15.93
N ASP A 142 25.11 -7.90 15.97
CA ASP A 142 24.58 -8.96 16.84
C ASP A 142 25.12 -10.37 16.49
N ARG A 143 25.62 -10.55 15.26
CA ARG A 143 26.28 -11.79 14.81
C ARG A 143 27.78 -11.85 15.11
N ALA A 144 28.39 -10.79 15.66
CA ALA A 144 29.79 -10.87 16.09
C ALA A 144 29.87 -11.69 17.39
N PRO A 145 30.49 -12.90 17.38
CA PRO A 145 30.67 -13.63 18.63
C PRO A 145 31.56 -12.81 19.56
N SER A 146 31.15 -12.72 20.82
CA SER A 146 31.96 -12.24 21.94
C SER A 146 33.26 -13.06 22.03
N LEU A 147 34.29 -12.67 21.27
CA LEU A 147 35.65 -13.13 21.44
C LEU A 147 36.28 -12.34 22.59
N ALA A 148 35.90 -12.72 23.82
CA ALA A 148 36.66 -12.39 25.01
C ALA A 148 36.26 -13.34 26.14
N HIS A 149 37.07 -14.35 26.39
CA HIS A 149 37.74 -14.56 27.68
C HIS A 149 38.92 -15.50 27.44
N VAL A 150 40.08 -14.87 27.22
CA VAL A 150 41.40 -15.46 27.48
C VAL A 150 41.66 -15.24 28.96
N GLY A 151 42.02 -16.30 29.67
CA GLY A 151 42.43 -16.31 31.08
C GLY A 151 42.64 -17.74 31.53
#